data_AF-A0A960AMC6-F1
#
_entry.id   AF-A0A960AMC6-F1
#
_cell.length_a   1.000
_cell.length_b   1.000
_cell.length_c   1.000
_cell.angle_alpha   90.00
_cell.angle_beta   90.00
_cell.angle_gamma   90.00
#
_symmetry.space_group_name_H-M   'P 1'
#
loop_
_entity.id
_entity.type
_entity.pdbx_description
1 polymer ?
#
loop_
_entity_poly.entity_id
_entity_poly.type
_entity_poly.pdbx_seq_one_letter_code
_entity_poly.pdbx_strand_id
1 'polypeptide(L)' 'MPESTRRLVIVESPAKAKTIQGYLGEGFEVTASVGHIRDLPDKAADIPAKYKAQPWARLGVDIDNDFTPIYVV' A
#
# COMPACT_ATOMS: atom_id res chain seq x y z
N MET A 1 -28.56 -19.85 4.61
CA MET A 1 -27.15 -20.22 4.37
C MET A 1 -26.30 -19.18 5.08
N PRO A 2 -25.45 -19.52 6.06
CA PRO A 2 -24.60 -18.51 6.66
C PRO A 2 -23.57 -18.10 5.61
N GLU A 3 -23.50 -16.80 5.33
CA GLU A 3 -22.48 -16.18 4.51
C GLU A 3 -21.11 -16.54 5.12
N SER A 4 -20.29 -17.32 4.41
CA SER A 4 -18.96 -17.70 4.89
C SER A 4 -18.05 -16.48 4.80
N THR A 5 -18.04 -15.67 5.86
CA THR A 5 -17.18 -14.47 5.94
C THR A 5 -15.72 -14.91 5.96
N ARG A 6 -15.11 -14.98 4.76
CA ARG A 6 -13.68 -15.25 4.58
C ARG A 6 -12.91 -14.01 5.02
N ARG A 7 -12.00 -14.18 5.96
CA ARG A 7 -11.23 -13.08 6.56
C ARG A 7 -9.92 -12.89 5.79
N LEU A 8 -9.69 -11.70 5.28
CA LEU A 8 -8.45 -11.34 4.60
C LEU A 8 -7.37 -10.94 5.62
N VAL A 9 -6.17 -11.49 5.46
CA VAL A 9 -4.98 -11.17 6.24
C VAL A 9 -3.87 -10.80 5.26
N ILE A 10 -3.28 -9.62 5.43
CA ILE A 10 -2.18 -9.13 4.58
C ILE A 10 -0.89 -9.16 5.40
N VAL A 11 0.16 -9.74 4.83
CA VAL A 11 1.49 -9.83 5.44
C VAL A 11 2.56 -9.30 4.50
N GLU A 12 3.77 -9.06 4.99
CA GLU A 12 4.81 -8.41 4.18
C GLU A 12 5.40 -9.33 3.08
N SER A 13 5.63 -10.61 3.37
CA SER A 13 6.38 -11.52 2.49
C SER A 13 5.61 -12.80 2.10
N PRO A 14 5.84 -13.35 0.89
CA PRO A 14 5.17 -14.57 0.44
C PRO A 14 5.45 -15.79 1.34
N ALA A 15 6.65 -15.90 1.89
CA ALA A 15 7.01 -16.98 2.80
C ALA A 15 6.16 -16.94 4.08
N LYS A 16 6.00 -15.74 4.67
CA LYS A 16 5.18 -15.53 5.86
C LYS A 16 3.70 -15.82 5.57
N ALA A 17 3.21 -15.46 4.38
CA ALA A 17 1.84 -15.75 3.96
C ALA A 17 1.57 -17.26 3.93
N LYS A 18 2.48 -18.04 3.33
CA LYS A 18 2.38 -19.51 3.30
C LYS A 18 2.37 -20.12 4.70
N THR A 19 3.24 -19.66 5.59
CA THR A 19 3.30 -20.13 6.97
C THR A 19 2.02 -19.82 7.74
N ILE A 20 1.52 -18.58 7.67
CA ILE A 20 0.32 -18.15 8.42
C ILE A 20 -0.96 -18.78 7.85
N GLN A 21 -1.05 -18.96 6.53
CA GLN A 21 -2.17 -19.66 5.90
C GLN A 21 -2.30 -21.09 6.44
N GLY A 22 -1.18 -21.79 6.65
CA GLY A 22 -1.17 -23.13 7.25
C GLY A 22 -1.65 -23.17 8.70
N TYR A 23 -1.43 -22.10 9.48
CA TYR A 23 -1.90 -22.00 10.86
C TYR A 23 -3.38 -21.63 10.98
N LEU A 24 -3.85 -20.71 10.14
CA LEU A 24 -5.23 -20.20 10.20
C LEU A 24 -6.24 -21.11 9.50
N GLY A 25 -5.82 -21.83 8.46
CA GLY A 25 -6.66 -22.80 7.77
C GLY A 25 -7.84 -22.18 7.02
N GLU A 26 -8.94 -22.93 6.97
CA GLU A 26 -10.14 -22.53 6.24
C GLU A 26 -10.84 -21.33 6.87
N GLY A 27 -11.45 -20.49 6.04
CA GLY A 27 -12.09 -19.24 6.47
C GLY A 27 -11.17 -18.02 6.50
N PHE A 28 -9.87 -18.21 6.23
CA PHE A 28 -8.91 -17.12 6.05
C PHE A 28 -8.30 -17.14 4.65
N GLU A 29 -8.02 -15.95 4.13
CA GLU A 29 -7.22 -15.72 2.94
C GLU A 29 -6.01 -14.89 3.34
N VAL A 30 -4.81 -15.44 3.20
CA VAL A 30 -3.56 -14.78 3.59
C VAL A 30 -2.77 -14.42 2.33
N THR A 31 -2.53 -13.13 2.12
CA THR A 31 -1.78 -12.61 0.96
C THR A 31 -0.60 -11.73 1.36
N ALA A 32 0.39 -11.60 0.48
CA ALA A 32 1.58 -10.79 0.73
C ALA A 32 1.49 -9.42 0.02
N SER A 33 1.86 -8.34 0.73
CA SER A 33 2.03 -7.00 0.13
C SER A 33 3.31 -6.85 -0.67
N VAL A 34 4.28 -7.76 -0.46
CA VAL A 34 5.62 -7.74 -1.09
C VAL A 34 6.36 -6.44 -0.74
N GLY A 35 6.29 -6.03 0.53
CA GLY A 35 6.89 -4.79 1.04
C GLY A 35 5.94 -3.58 0.99
N HIS A 36 6.51 -2.39 0.78
CA HIS A 36 5.74 -1.15 0.66
C HIS A 36 4.90 -1.14 -0.62
N ILE A 37 3.64 -0.72 -0.50
CA ILE A 37 2.69 -0.60 -1.63
C ILE A 37 2.63 0.80 -2.23
N ARG A 38 3.20 1.79 -1.52
CA ARG A 38 3.25 3.18 -1.95
C ARG A 38 4.50 3.84 -1.40
N ASP A 39 5.03 4.79 -2.16
CA ASP A 39 6.13 5.65 -1.75
C ASP A 39 5.93 7.08 -2.25
N LEU A 40 6.84 7.99 -1.90
CA LEU A 40 6.93 9.30 -2.52
C LEU A 40 7.34 9.16 -4.00
N PRO A 41 6.98 10.11 -4.87
CA PRO A 41 7.38 10.08 -6.27
C PRO A 41 8.90 10.21 -6.42
N ASP A 42 9.55 9.19 -6.95
CA ASP A 42 11.00 9.20 -7.24
C ASP A 42 11.34 10.09 -8.46
N LYS A 43 10.44 10.14 -9.44
CA LYS A 43 10.64 10.88 -10.70
C LYS A 43 9.47 11.82 -10.97
N ALA A 44 9.72 12.85 -11.76
CA ALA A 44 8.69 13.78 -12.20
C ALA A 44 7.55 13.13 -13.00
N ALA A 45 7.83 11.99 -13.64
CA ALA A 45 6.83 11.21 -14.37
C ALA A 45 5.80 10.55 -13.42
N ASP A 46 6.22 10.22 -12.20
CA ASP A 46 5.41 9.50 -11.22
C ASP A 46 4.41 10.45 -10.53
N ILE A 47 4.63 11.76 -10.61
CA ILE A 47 3.76 12.79 -10.03
C ILE A 47 2.40 12.77 -10.73
N PRO A 48 1.28 12.54 -9.99
CA PRO A 48 -0.06 12.56 -10.56
C PRO A 48 -0.44 13.92 -11.17
N ALA A 49 -1.23 13.92 -12.24
CA ALA A 49 -1.61 15.15 -12.96
C ALA A 49 -2.21 16.24 -12.04
N LYS A 50 -2.99 15.84 -11.02
CA LYS A 50 -3.57 16.75 -10.02
C LYS A 50 -2.55 17.55 -9.21
N TYR A 51 -1.31 17.06 -9.09
CA TYR A 51 -0.25 17.70 -8.33
C TYR A 51 0.85 18.31 -9.21
N LYS A 52 0.89 18.04 -10.53
CA LYS A 52 1.97 18.54 -11.42
C LYS A 52 2.11 20.06 -11.46
N ALA A 53 1.04 20.80 -11.20
CA ALA A 53 1.07 22.26 -11.15
C ALA A 53 1.59 22.81 -9.82
N GLN A 54 1.72 21.97 -8.78
CA GLN A 54 2.18 22.39 -7.46
C GLN A 54 3.72 22.49 -7.43
N PRO A 55 4.32 23.60 -6.97
CA PRO A 55 5.77 23.78 -6.92
C PRO A 55 6.49 22.72 -6.07
N TRP A 56 5.83 22.25 -5.02
CA TRP A 56 6.36 21.26 -4.07
C TRP A 56 6.20 19.81 -4.54
N ALA A 57 5.47 19.54 -5.63
CA ALA A 57 5.16 18.18 -6.05
C ALA A 57 6.39 17.32 -6.38
N ARG A 58 7.50 17.96 -6.77
CA ARG A 58 8.78 17.27 -7.02
C ARG A 58 9.49 16.85 -5.73
N LEU A 59 9.25 17.54 -4.62
CA LEU A 59 9.72 17.11 -3.30
C LEU A 59 8.88 15.95 -2.76
N GLY A 60 7.63 15.84 -3.22
CA GLY A 60 6.67 14.83 -2.76
C GLY A 60 6.02 15.16 -1.42
N VAL A 61 6.41 16.26 -0.78
CA VAL A 61 5.89 16.71 0.52
C VAL A 61 5.62 18.21 0.48
N ASP A 62 4.44 18.61 0.91
CA ASP A 62 4.05 20.02 1.07
C ASP A 62 4.45 20.53 2.46
N ILE A 63 5.55 21.27 2.56
CA ILE A 63 6.06 21.78 3.84
C ILE A 63 5.23 22.91 4.45
N ASP A 64 4.39 23.57 3.63
CA ASP A 64 3.58 24.70 4.06
C ASP A 64 2.18 24.26 4.50
N ASN A 65 1.77 23.04 4.15
CA ASN A 65 0.47 22.46 4.48
C ASN A 65 0.63 21.15 5.27
N ASP A 66 1.07 21.27 6.53
CA ASP A 66 1.19 20.17 7.51
C ASP A 66 1.99 18.95 7.03
N PHE A 67 3.02 19.17 6.21
CA PHE A 67 3.85 18.09 5.65
C PHE A 67 3.02 17.05 4.86
N THR A 68 1.97 17.49 4.18
CA THR A 68 1.09 16.59 3.41
C THR A 68 1.89 15.87 2.30
N PRO A 69 1.91 14.53 2.28
CA PRO A 69 2.68 13.78 1.29
C PRO A 69 1.88 13.46 0.01
N ILE A 70 2.58 13.29 -1.10
CA ILE A 70 2.07 12.62 -2.31
C ILE A 70 2.57 11.18 -2.27
N TYR A 71 1.67 10.24 -2.00
CA TYR A 71 1.96 8.81 -2.16
C TYR A 71 1.53 8.31 -3.52
N VAL A 72 2.44 7.66 -4.23
CA VAL A 72 2.24 7.00 -5.54
C VAL A 72 2.41 5.49 -5.38
N VAL A 73 1.84 4.71 -6.32
CA VAL A 73 1.95 3.24 -6.41
C VAL A 73 2.95 2.88 -7.50
#